data_AF-A0A2T4H8V7-F1
#
_entry.id   AF-A0A2T4H8V7-F1
#
_cell.length_a   1.000
_cell.length_b   1.000
_cell.length_c   1.000
_cell.angle_alpha   90.00
_cell.angle_beta   90.00
_cell.angle_gamma   90.00
#
_symmetry.space_group_name_H-M   'P 1'
#
loop_
_entity.id
_entity.type
_entity.pdbx_description
1 polymer ?
#
loop_
_entity_poly.entity_id
_entity_poly.type
_entity_poly.pdbx_seq_one_letter_code
_entity_poly.pdbx_strand_id
1 'polypeptide(L)'
;MDSTIAICTMDSSIAITEFIMILVWTCLANASYHTTNILYAKFFTSLELITQLAHESGLQFAPGLLDIVQAPLPVTIRVFKSLPAPQLGQWGVYVIVLKKHGHRPKVYVGSGTSKYGVHTRLNLYTNGLTYRLPVGIVAAMEDGWMITHQGLLCWILMPAPALFPLNRLLFLALEATFGFAFWAMDSNRQYVTMDKVCLWHPSDLEYDGICSHSALSESVRADFDLTEEELTAHAAEREKRARELHAINGANWHYAQMAYNYDEYSSVAYEKNLRHRAEHPRRHTAQNAKYRSQAVIEKRYRCEECDISYTSMAILTRHYKTDKHKDRLLGLNNSHPFRCYVCNSTYPSFVNLCVHNESKTHKKNVAAAIAAGQTVHPDAYKLPAHRTKGINPKHSYIFHACTYSTDQRDTFLRHQKSPTHKQKTAVFESAQAAAEAAVTADSVGI
;
A
#
# COMPACT_ATOMS: atom_id res chain seq x y z
N MET A 1 23.90 -22.74 -23.82
CA MET A 1 24.64 -21.48 -24.03
C MET A 1 24.65 -20.59 -22.79
N ASP A 2 23.72 -20.75 -21.84
CA ASP A 2 23.68 -19.95 -20.60
C ASP A 2 24.75 -20.31 -19.55
N SER A 3 25.18 -21.56 -19.46
CA SER A 3 26.11 -22.00 -18.40
C SER A 3 27.53 -21.45 -18.57
N THR A 4 28.02 -21.31 -19.80
CA THR A 4 29.38 -20.79 -20.07
C THR A 4 29.47 -19.29 -19.85
N ILE A 5 28.42 -18.54 -20.20
CA ILE A 5 28.34 -17.09 -19.95
C ILE A 5 28.27 -16.84 -18.44
N ALA A 6 27.45 -17.59 -17.71
CA ALA A 6 27.34 -17.45 -16.25
C ALA A 6 28.69 -17.72 -15.54
N ILE A 7 29.41 -18.78 -15.93
CA ILE A 7 30.71 -19.13 -15.35
C ILE A 7 31.76 -18.04 -15.63
N CYS A 8 31.88 -17.57 -16.87
CA CYS A 8 32.82 -16.48 -17.21
C CYS A 8 32.47 -15.16 -16.49
N THR A 9 31.18 -14.84 -16.32
CA THR A 9 30.77 -13.63 -15.59
C THR A 9 31.04 -13.72 -14.08
N MET A 10 30.92 -14.90 -13.48
CA MET A 10 31.22 -15.10 -12.06
C MET A 10 32.73 -14.96 -11.80
N ASP A 11 33.57 -15.50 -12.68
CA ASP A 11 35.03 -15.43 -12.58
C ASP A 11 35.53 -13.97 -12.65
N SER A 12 35.03 -13.20 -13.62
CA SER A 12 35.35 -11.76 -13.72
C SER A 12 34.84 -10.93 -12.54
N SER A 13 33.68 -11.29 -11.97
CA SER A 13 33.12 -10.58 -10.80
C SER A 13 33.94 -10.81 -9.53
N ILE A 14 34.48 -12.02 -9.35
CA ILE A 14 35.37 -12.32 -8.22
C ILE A 14 36.68 -11.58 -8.40
N ALA A 15 37.31 -11.71 -9.58
CA ALA A 15 38.59 -11.07 -9.87
C ALA A 15 38.58 -9.55 -9.68
N ILE A 16 37.52 -8.86 -10.13
CA ILE A 16 37.41 -7.41 -9.93
C ILE A 16 37.21 -7.05 -8.47
N THR A 17 36.43 -7.84 -7.72
CA THR A 17 36.22 -7.59 -6.30
C THR A 17 37.55 -7.70 -5.55
N GLU A 18 38.30 -8.79 -5.75
CA GLU A 18 39.61 -8.98 -5.14
C GLU A 18 40.59 -7.86 -5.50
N PHE A 19 40.67 -7.50 -6.78
CA PHE A 19 41.56 -6.42 -7.23
C PHE A 19 41.22 -5.07 -6.58
N ILE A 20 39.93 -4.70 -6.55
CA ILE A 20 39.51 -3.44 -5.94
C ILE A 20 39.71 -3.48 -4.42
N MET A 21 39.51 -4.62 -3.76
CA MET A 21 39.76 -4.74 -2.31
C MET A 21 41.25 -4.63 -1.97
N ILE A 22 42.14 -5.14 -2.83
CA ILE A 22 43.58 -4.87 -2.72
C ILE A 22 43.85 -3.37 -2.81
N LEU A 23 43.26 -2.68 -3.80
CA LEU A 23 43.42 -1.22 -3.91
C LEU A 23 42.84 -0.47 -2.70
N VAL A 24 41.71 -0.91 -2.16
CA VAL A 24 41.13 -0.36 -0.92
C VAL A 24 42.11 -0.53 0.23
N TRP A 25 42.67 -1.73 0.39
CA TRP A 25 43.65 -2.01 1.43
C TRP A 25 44.91 -1.17 1.26
N THR A 26 45.44 -1.04 0.05
CA THR A 26 46.58 -0.16 -0.27
C THR A 26 46.24 1.30 0.06
N CYS A 27 45.04 1.75 -0.27
CA CYS A 27 44.57 3.10 0.04
C CYS A 27 44.53 3.36 1.55
N LEU A 28 44.00 2.41 2.34
CA LEU A 28 43.94 2.51 3.79
C LEU A 28 45.35 2.46 4.42
N ALA A 29 46.23 1.57 3.93
CA ALA A 29 47.58 1.42 4.44
C ALA A 29 48.48 2.63 4.17
N ASN A 30 48.24 3.38 3.10
CA ASN A 30 48.97 4.61 2.79
C ASN A 30 48.28 5.88 3.33
N ALA A 31 47.10 5.74 3.96
CA ALA A 31 46.40 6.86 4.53
C ALA A 31 47.08 7.37 5.80
N SER A 32 47.17 8.70 5.94
CA SER A 32 47.72 9.31 7.15
C SER A 32 46.87 8.93 8.35
N TYR A 33 47.51 8.33 9.36
CA TYR A 33 46.87 7.94 10.61
C TYR A 33 46.16 9.11 11.31
N HIS A 34 46.72 10.32 11.19
CA HIS A 34 46.18 11.51 11.87
C HIS A 34 44.92 12.08 11.22
N THR A 35 44.70 11.81 9.93
CA THR A 35 43.56 12.36 9.18
C THR A 35 42.51 11.31 8.87
N THR A 36 42.83 10.02 9.03
CA THR A 36 41.94 8.91 8.70
C THR A 36 41.05 8.59 9.89
N ASN A 37 39.78 8.30 9.63
CA ASN A 37 38.84 7.92 10.66
C ASN A 37 39.28 6.63 11.38
N ILE A 38 39.36 6.64 12.71
CA ILE A 38 39.79 5.50 13.52
C ILE A 38 38.94 4.24 13.32
N LEU A 39 37.70 4.39 12.84
CA LEU A 39 36.80 3.28 12.54
C LEU A 39 37.41 2.32 11.51
N TYR A 40 38.21 2.80 10.56
CA TYR A 40 38.90 1.92 9.61
C TYR A 40 39.87 0.98 10.33
N ALA A 41 40.71 1.49 11.23
CA ALA A 41 41.62 0.66 12.01
C ALA A 41 40.88 -0.30 12.96
N LYS A 42 39.71 0.10 13.47
CA LYS A 42 38.89 -0.73 14.37
C LYS A 42 38.20 -1.88 13.64
N PHE A 43 37.63 -1.64 12.46
CA PHE A 43 36.74 -2.59 11.78
C PHE A 43 37.34 -3.23 10.54
N PHE A 44 38.33 -2.63 9.90
CA PHE A 44 39.00 -3.16 8.70
C PHE A 44 40.44 -3.55 9.06
N THR A 45 40.56 -4.68 9.73
CA THR A 45 41.83 -5.15 10.33
C THR A 45 42.69 -6.00 9.40
N SER A 46 42.11 -6.54 8.32
CA SER A 46 42.82 -7.32 7.31
C SER A 46 42.16 -7.17 5.94
N LEU A 47 42.95 -7.41 4.87
CA LEU A 47 42.41 -7.49 3.50
C LEU A 47 41.32 -8.57 3.38
N GLU A 48 41.53 -9.73 4.00
CA GLU A 48 40.57 -10.85 4.00
C GLU A 48 39.19 -10.42 4.52
N LEU A 49 39.16 -9.67 5.62
CA LEU A 49 37.92 -9.20 6.24
C LEU A 49 37.16 -8.22 5.34
N ILE A 50 37.84 -7.27 4.70
CA ILE A 50 37.20 -6.31 3.79
C ILE A 50 36.69 -7.05 2.55
N THR A 51 37.47 -8.00 2.02
CA THR A 51 37.05 -8.82 0.86
C THR A 51 35.83 -9.66 1.18
N GLN A 52 35.80 -10.32 2.34
CA GLN A 52 34.64 -11.07 2.80
C GLN A 52 33.40 -10.17 2.90
N LEU A 53 33.52 -9.00 3.55
CA LEU A 53 32.44 -8.03 3.65
C LEU A 53 31.92 -7.59 2.27
N ALA A 54 32.82 -7.34 1.32
CA ALA A 54 32.43 -6.96 -0.04
C ALA A 54 31.62 -8.07 -0.74
N HIS A 55 32.04 -9.34 -0.61
CA HIS A 55 31.29 -10.47 -1.16
C HIS A 55 29.92 -10.64 -0.48
N GLU A 56 29.86 -10.61 0.85
CA GLU A 56 28.62 -10.75 1.62
C GLU A 56 27.63 -9.61 1.35
N SER A 57 28.12 -8.40 1.06
CA SER A 57 27.27 -7.27 0.68
C SER A 57 26.65 -7.39 -0.71
N GLY A 58 27.13 -8.32 -1.54
CA GLY A 58 26.75 -8.42 -2.94
C GLY A 58 27.26 -7.25 -3.77
N LEU A 59 28.49 -6.78 -3.50
CA LEU A 59 29.12 -5.67 -4.23
C LEU A 59 29.25 -6.00 -5.71
N GLN A 60 28.75 -5.08 -6.55
CA GLN A 60 28.82 -5.16 -7.99
C GLN A 60 29.60 -3.97 -8.54
N PHE A 61 30.19 -4.16 -9.72
CA PHE A 61 30.99 -3.15 -10.41
C PHE A 61 30.48 -2.89 -11.82
N ALA A 62 30.81 -1.72 -12.34
CA ALA A 62 30.50 -1.36 -13.72
C ALA A 62 31.10 -2.40 -14.70
N PRO A 63 30.36 -2.82 -15.74
CA PRO A 63 30.89 -3.74 -16.75
C PRO A 63 32.17 -3.20 -17.41
N GLY A 64 33.19 -4.05 -17.56
CA GLY A 64 34.48 -3.69 -18.13
C GLY A 64 35.41 -2.89 -17.20
N LEU A 65 35.00 -2.61 -15.96
CA LEU A 65 35.83 -1.85 -15.01
C LEU A 65 37.16 -2.55 -14.70
N LEU A 66 37.19 -3.89 -14.68
CA LEU A 66 38.42 -4.65 -14.46
C LEU A 66 39.45 -4.38 -15.56
N ASP A 67 39.02 -4.44 -16.81
CA ASP A 67 39.86 -4.16 -17.98
C ASP A 67 40.39 -2.71 -17.93
N ILE A 68 39.55 -1.77 -17.47
CA ILE A 68 39.92 -0.36 -17.33
C ILE A 68 41.01 -0.17 -16.29
N VAL A 69 40.86 -0.75 -15.09
CA VAL A 69 41.82 -0.53 -13.98
C VAL A 69 43.13 -1.32 -14.15
N GLN A 70 43.14 -2.33 -15.01
CA GLN A 70 44.34 -3.07 -15.39
C GLN A 70 44.99 -2.57 -16.68
N ALA A 71 44.39 -1.57 -17.34
CA ALA A 71 44.89 -1.07 -18.61
C ALA A 71 46.27 -0.40 -18.45
N PRO A 72 47.25 -0.69 -19.34
CA PRO A 72 48.56 -0.06 -19.28
C PRO A 72 48.51 1.42 -19.69
N LEU A 73 47.47 1.83 -20.42
CA LEU A 73 47.27 3.20 -20.86
C LEU A 73 46.30 3.94 -19.91
N PRO A 74 46.50 5.24 -19.67
CA PRO A 74 45.63 6.05 -18.83
C PRO A 74 44.17 6.02 -19.29
N VAL A 75 43.25 6.04 -18.32
CA VAL A 75 41.82 6.08 -18.59
C VAL A 75 41.41 7.39 -19.28
N THR A 76 40.55 7.29 -20.28
CA THR A 76 39.99 8.46 -20.99
C THR A 76 38.63 8.85 -20.41
N ILE A 77 38.23 10.10 -20.55
CA ILE A 77 36.92 10.65 -20.16
C ILE A 77 35.76 9.90 -20.82
N ARG A 78 36.01 9.29 -21.98
CA ARG A 78 35.00 8.51 -22.72
C ARG A 78 34.56 7.29 -21.92
N VAL A 79 35.47 6.67 -21.19
CA VAL A 79 35.17 5.50 -20.33
C VAL A 79 34.16 5.87 -19.25
N PHE A 80 34.33 7.02 -18.60
CA PHE A 80 33.36 7.46 -17.59
C PHE A 80 31.99 7.72 -18.19
N LYS A 81 31.91 8.13 -19.47
CA LYS A 81 30.63 8.38 -20.16
C LYS A 81 29.87 7.11 -20.56
N SER A 82 30.50 5.93 -20.50
CA SER A 82 29.85 4.65 -20.72
C SER A 82 29.39 3.96 -19.44
N LEU A 83 29.60 4.56 -18.28
CA LEU A 83 29.20 3.97 -17.00
C LEU A 83 27.67 3.88 -16.87
N PRO A 84 27.16 2.85 -16.17
CA PRO A 84 25.72 2.66 -16.00
C PRO A 84 25.10 3.73 -15.10
N ALA A 85 23.84 4.07 -15.38
CA ALA A 85 23.03 4.97 -14.56
C ALA A 85 22.55 4.26 -13.27
N PRO A 86 22.29 5.00 -12.18
CA PRO A 86 21.82 4.42 -10.92
C PRO A 86 20.36 3.97 -10.97
N GLN A 87 20.06 2.84 -10.34
CA GLN A 87 18.69 2.37 -10.11
C GLN A 87 18.19 2.76 -8.72
N LEU A 88 16.86 2.76 -8.55
CA LEU A 88 16.25 2.98 -7.24
C LEU A 88 16.61 1.86 -6.26
N GLY A 89 16.81 2.21 -4.99
CA GLY A 89 17.11 1.23 -3.94
C GLY A 89 18.54 0.71 -3.93
N GLN A 90 19.50 1.43 -4.52
CA GLN A 90 20.92 1.07 -4.51
C GLN A 90 21.75 2.04 -3.66
N TRP A 91 22.80 1.54 -3.01
CA TRP A 91 23.94 2.35 -2.59
C TRP A 91 25.03 2.23 -3.65
N GLY A 92 25.83 3.27 -3.84
CA GLY A 92 26.79 3.30 -4.95
C GLY A 92 27.89 4.34 -4.79
N VAL A 93 29.03 4.08 -5.43
CA VAL A 93 30.05 5.09 -5.75
C VAL A 93 29.85 5.51 -7.20
N TYR A 94 29.87 6.81 -7.45
CA TYR A 94 29.62 7.41 -8.76
C TYR A 94 30.73 8.35 -9.19
N VAL A 95 30.81 8.58 -10.50
CA VAL A 95 31.62 9.63 -11.13
C VAL A 95 30.70 10.67 -11.77
N ILE A 96 31.09 11.94 -11.66
CA ILE A 96 30.50 13.06 -12.39
C ILE A 96 31.55 13.64 -13.32
N VAL A 97 31.18 13.83 -14.59
CA VAL A 97 32.04 14.43 -15.61
C VAL A 97 31.55 15.83 -15.93
N LEU A 98 32.41 16.81 -15.73
CA LEU A 98 32.16 18.21 -16.08
C LEU A 98 32.98 18.62 -17.31
N LYS A 99 32.38 19.43 -18.18
CA LYS A 99 33.04 20.02 -19.33
C LYS A 99 32.79 21.52 -19.39
N LYS A 100 33.81 22.24 -19.85
CA LYS A 100 33.77 23.65 -20.24
C LYS A 100 34.51 23.77 -21.57
N HIS A 101 33.96 24.55 -22.49
CA HIS A 101 34.52 24.66 -23.83
C HIS A 101 35.96 25.20 -23.79
N GLY A 102 36.87 24.58 -24.54
CA GLY A 102 38.29 24.96 -24.57
C GLY A 102 39.09 24.61 -23.31
N HIS A 103 38.55 23.80 -22.39
CA HIS A 103 39.24 23.40 -21.16
C HIS A 103 39.28 21.87 -21.00
N ARG A 104 40.30 21.36 -20.29
CA ARG A 104 40.38 19.94 -19.93
C ARG A 104 39.16 19.55 -19.08
N PRO A 105 38.50 18.40 -19.31
CA PRO A 105 37.37 17.97 -18.50
C PRO A 105 37.74 17.85 -17.02
N LYS A 106 36.74 17.94 -16.15
CA LYS A 106 36.89 17.70 -14.72
C LYS A 106 36.10 16.48 -14.28
N VAL A 107 36.61 15.73 -13.32
CA VAL A 107 35.91 14.59 -12.73
C VAL A 107 35.78 14.72 -11.22
N TYR A 108 34.66 14.24 -10.70
CA TYR A 108 34.38 14.14 -9.28
C TYR A 108 33.91 12.72 -8.96
N VAL A 109 34.43 12.14 -7.89
CA VAL A 109 34.00 10.87 -7.34
C VAL A 109 33.25 11.13 -6.04
N GLY A 110 32.11 10.48 -5.85
CA GLY A 110 31.36 10.54 -4.60
C GLY A 110 30.55 9.27 -4.35
N SER A 111 29.99 9.12 -3.15
CA SER A 111 29.09 8.02 -2.82
C SER A 111 27.69 8.48 -2.43
N GLY A 112 26.74 7.54 -2.52
CA GLY A 112 25.35 7.73 -2.15
C GLY A 112 24.86 6.59 -1.25
N THR A 113 25.12 6.70 0.05
CA THR A 113 24.81 5.66 1.05
C THR A 113 23.65 6.04 1.98
N SER A 114 22.80 7.01 1.60
CA SER A 114 21.63 7.38 2.40
C SER A 114 20.51 6.35 2.27
N LYS A 115 19.48 6.44 3.13
CA LYS A 115 18.27 5.60 3.01
C LYS A 115 17.53 5.74 1.66
N TYR A 116 17.80 6.82 0.91
CA TYR A 116 17.22 7.06 -0.42
C TYR A 116 18.13 6.60 -1.56
N GLY A 117 19.34 6.13 -1.24
CA GLY A 117 20.30 5.57 -2.18
C GLY A 117 20.98 6.58 -3.09
N VAL A 118 21.80 6.04 -3.99
CA VAL A 118 22.65 6.78 -4.92
C VAL A 118 21.87 7.47 -6.04
N HIS A 119 20.76 6.88 -6.50
CA HIS A 119 19.86 7.51 -7.47
C HIS A 119 19.37 8.87 -6.98
N THR A 120 18.88 8.94 -5.73
CA THR A 120 18.43 10.19 -5.13
C THR A 120 19.56 11.20 -4.95
N ARG A 121 20.78 10.73 -4.63
CA ARG A 121 21.97 11.59 -4.54
C ARG A 121 22.30 12.20 -5.90
N LEU A 122 22.31 11.42 -6.97
CA LEU A 122 22.61 11.89 -8.32
C LEU A 122 21.56 12.86 -8.87
N ASN A 123 20.28 12.68 -8.55
CA ASN A 123 19.21 13.64 -8.90
C ASN A 123 19.41 15.03 -8.28
N LEU A 124 20.20 15.20 -7.22
CA LEU A 124 20.48 16.53 -6.67
C LEU A 124 21.29 17.39 -7.66
N TYR A 125 22.14 16.77 -8.48
CA TYR A 125 22.99 17.45 -9.45
C TYR A 125 22.22 17.94 -10.68
N THR A 126 21.04 17.36 -10.96
CA THR A 126 20.17 17.77 -12.07
C THR A 126 19.06 18.73 -11.62
N ASN A 127 18.62 18.64 -10.36
CA ASN A 127 17.47 19.40 -9.85
C ASN A 127 17.80 20.82 -9.35
N GLY A 128 18.99 21.35 -9.62
CA GLY A 128 19.37 22.72 -9.26
C GLY A 128 19.50 23.01 -7.75
N LEU A 129 19.53 21.98 -6.90
CA LEU A 129 19.66 22.12 -5.44
C LEU A 129 21.13 22.27 -5.03
N THR A 130 21.77 23.36 -5.48
CA THR A 130 23.21 23.61 -5.37
C THR A 130 23.74 23.59 -3.94
N TYR A 131 22.96 24.04 -2.95
CA TYR A 131 23.36 24.05 -1.53
C TYR A 131 23.60 22.65 -0.91
N ARG A 132 23.20 21.57 -1.59
CA ARG A 132 23.46 20.18 -1.16
C ARG A 132 24.56 19.50 -1.98
N LEU A 133 25.18 20.21 -2.92
CA LEU A 133 26.24 19.68 -3.76
C LEU A 133 27.62 19.89 -3.10
N PRO A 134 28.63 19.07 -3.45
CA PRO A 134 30.00 19.29 -3.00
C PRO A 134 30.51 20.67 -3.40
N VAL A 135 31.29 21.32 -2.53
CA VAL A 135 31.81 22.68 -2.75
C VAL A 135 32.55 22.81 -4.08
N GLY A 136 33.37 21.82 -4.46
CA GLY A 136 34.09 21.82 -5.74
C GLY A 136 33.16 21.75 -6.96
N ILE A 137 32.02 21.07 -6.85
CA ILE A 137 31.00 21.03 -7.90
C ILE A 137 30.29 22.37 -8.01
N VAL A 138 29.89 22.96 -6.88
CA VAL A 138 29.23 24.28 -6.86
C VAL A 138 30.15 25.33 -7.49
N ALA A 139 31.40 25.41 -7.04
CA ALA A 139 32.38 26.35 -7.57
C ALA A 139 32.63 26.14 -9.08
N ALA A 140 32.67 24.88 -9.54
CA ALA A 140 32.80 24.60 -10.98
C ALA A 140 31.55 25.06 -11.75
N MET A 141 30.34 24.80 -11.24
CA MET A 141 29.11 25.26 -11.90
C MET A 141 29.02 26.79 -11.95
N GLU A 142 29.42 27.49 -10.89
CA GLU A 142 29.50 28.95 -10.85
C GLU A 142 30.55 29.50 -11.84
N ASP A 143 31.66 28.78 -12.04
CA ASP A 143 32.65 29.06 -13.10
C ASP A 143 32.18 28.61 -14.52
N GLY A 144 30.92 28.25 -14.70
CA GLY A 144 30.34 27.91 -16.00
C GLY A 144 30.70 26.52 -16.54
N TRP A 145 31.11 25.59 -15.67
CA TRP A 145 31.25 24.19 -16.03
C TRP A 145 29.89 23.50 -16.07
N MET A 146 29.70 22.60 -17.05
CA MET A 146 28.47 21.84 -17.19
C MET A 146 28.69 20.37 -16.88
N ILE A 147 27.80 19.78 -16.08
CA ILE A 147 27.75 18.32 -15.88
C ILE A 147 27.27 17.68 -17.18
N THR A 148 28.11 16.83 -17.78
CA THR A 148 27.82 16.14 -19.05
C THR A 148 27.55 14.65 -18.89
N HIS A 149 27.89 14.06 -17.74
CA HIS A 149 27.62 12.66 -17.45
C HIS A 149 27.64 12.39 -15.94
N GLN A 150 26.87 11.38 -15.53
CA GLN A 150 26.82 10.81 -14.19
C GLN A 150 26.71 9.29 -14.34
N GLY A 151 27.60 8.53 -13.71
CA GLY A 151 27.61 7.07 -13.84
C GLY A 151 28.15 6.38 -12.60
N LEU A 152 27.77 5.11 -12.40
CA LEU A 152 28.20 4.30 -11.27
C LEU A 152 29.50 3.55 -11.57
N LEU A 153 30.40 3.49 -10.58
CA LEU A 153 31.57 2.63 -10.58
C LEU A 153 31.27 1.29 -9.91
N CYS A 154 30.59 1.33 -8.77
CA CYS A 154 30.17 0.15 -8.03
C CYS A 154 28.89 0.42 -7.23
N TRP A 155 28.17 -0.64 -6.87
CA TRP A 155 26.94 -0.55 -6.12
C TRP A 155 26.60 -1.84 -5.36
N ILE A 156 25.73 -1.70 -4.36
CA ILE A 156 25.01 -2.80 -3.71
C ILE A 156 23.51 -2.49 -3.75
N LEU A 157 22.68 -3.52 -3.60
CA LEU A 157 21.29 -3.31 -3.21
C LEU A 157 21.25 -2.68 -1.81
N MET A 158 20.17 -1.95 -1.49
CA MET A 158 19.98 -1.35 -0.18
C MET A 158 20.22 -2.40 0.92
N PRO A 159 21.24 -2.22 1.78
CA PRO A 159 21.57 -3.23 2.76
C PRO A 159 20.46 -3.40 3.81
N ALA A 160 20.50 -4.48 4.59
CA ALA A 160 19.69 -4.56 5.79
C ALA A 160 20.20 -3.55 6.84
N PRO A 161 19.33 -3.03 7.74
CA PRO A 161 19.74 -2.07 8.77
C PRO A 161 20.95 -2.49 9.61
N ALA A 162 21.03 -3.78 9.95
CA ALA A 162 22.15 -4.37 10.70
C ALA A 162 23.50 -4.18 10.00
N LEU A 163 23.49 -4.21 8.67
CA LEU A 163 24.69 -4.13 7.85
C LEU A 163 25.03 -2.68 7.45
N PHE A 164 24.22 -1.69 7.84
CA PHE A 164 24.43 -0.29 7.47
C PHE A 164 25.78 0.27 7.91
N PRO A 165 26.27 0.05 9.15
CA PRO A 165 27.51 0.67 9.60
C PRO A 165 28.72 0.22 8.79
N LEU A 166 28.92 -1.09 8.66
CA LEU A 166 30.06 -1.66 7.94
C LEU A 166 30.00 -1.39 6.45
N ASN A 167 28.82 -1.50 5.82
CA ASN A 167 28.69 -1.15 4.40
C ASN A 167 28.92 0.34 4.15
N ARG A 168 28.46 1.23 5.03
CA ARG A 168 28.74 2.66 4.87
C ARG A 168 30.23 2.97 4.99
N LEU A 169 30.92 2.32 5.93
CA LEU A 169 32.37 2.42 6.07
C LEU A 169 33.09 1.95 4.81
N LEU A 170 32.66 0.80 4.25
CA LEU A 170 33.20 0.24 3.01
C LEU A 170 33.02 1.20 1.83
N PHE A 171 31.83 1.80 1.67
CA PHE A 171 31.56 2.72 0.56
C PHE A 171 32.35 4.03 0.65
N LEU A 172 32.64 4.53 1.85
CA LEU A 172 33.54 5.68 2.02
C LEU A 172 35.00 5.31 1.71
N ALA A 173 35.42 4.09 2.06
CA ALA A 173 36.73 3.59 1.62
C ALA A 173 36.80 3.48 0.10
N LEU A 174 35.80 2.86 -0.54
CA LEU A 174 35.68 2.76 -1.99
C LEU A 174 35.64 4.13 -2.68
N GLU A 175 34.91 5.10 -2.13
CA GLU A 175 34.87 6.47 -2.64
C GLU A 175 36.28 7.09 -2.66
N ALA A 176 37.01 6.98 -1.56
CA ALA A 176 38.39 7.46 -1.51
C ALA A 176 39.31 6.69 -2.46
N THR A 177 39.22 5.37 -2.49
CA THR A 177 40.03 4.52 -3.36
C THR A 177 39.81 4.87 -4.82
N PHE A 178 38.57 5.00 -5.29
CA PHE A 178 38.30 5.44 -6.66
C PHE A 178 38.69 6.89 -6.90
N GLY A 179 38.55 7.75 -5.88
CA GLY A 179 39.04 9.12 -5.91
C GLY A 179 40.55 9.20 -6.20
N PHE A 180 41.36 8.36 -5.56
CA PHE A 180 42.80 8.31 -5.78
C PHE A 180 43.20 7.49 -7.01
N ALA A 181 42.58 6.33 -7.25
CA ALA A 181 42.90 5.45 -8.38
C ALA A 181 42.71 6.15 -9.73
N PHE A 182 41.66 6.98 -9.84
CA PHE A 182 41.39 7.81 -11.03
C PHE A 182 41.89 9.25 -10.90
N TRP A 183 42.60 9.60 -9.83
CA TRP A 183 43.03 10.96 -9.51
C TRP A 183 41.94 12.04 -9.66
N ALA A 184 40.75 11.76 -9.15
CA ALA A 184 39.64 12.71 -9.08
C ALA A 184 39.82 13.78 -7.99
N MET A 185 40.96 13.79 -7.30
CA MET A 185 41.30 14.73 -6.24
C MET A 185 41.76 16.08 -6.79
N ASP A 186 41.48 17.16 -6.07
CA ASP A 186 41.94 18.50 -6.43
C ASP A 186 43.48 18.59 -6.37
N SER A 187 44.13 18.74 -7.53
CA SER A 187 45.59 18.81 -7.66
C SER A 187 46.24 19.99 -6.93
N ASN A 188 45.47 20.99 -6.50
CA ASN A 188 45.99 22.08 -5.66
C ASN A 188 46.23 21.66 -4.21
N ARG A 189 45.79 20.46 -3.82
CA ARG A 189 45.95 19.91 -2.48
C ARG A 189 47.01 18.82 -2.48
N GLN A 190 47.77 18.75 -1.40
CA GLN A 190 48.80 17.73 -1.23
C GLN A 190 48.21 16.49 -0.55
N TYR A 191 48.30 15.35 -1.22
CA TYR A 191 47.92 14.05 -0.69
C TYR A 191 49.18 13.18 -0.58
N VAL A 192 49.86 13.29 0.56
CA VAL A 192 51.10 12.54 0.82
C VAL A 192 50.83 11.04 0.69
N THR A 193 51.72 10.33 0.01
CA THR A 193 51.72 8.86 -0.24
C THR A 193 50.52 8.29 -1.01
N MET A 194 49.59 9.12 -1.47
CA MET A 194 48.42 8.67 -2.25
C MET A 194 48.69 8.53 -3.73
N ASP A 195 49.82 9.04 -4.22
CA ASP A 195 50.35 8.77 -5.55
C ASP A 195 50.51 7.27 -5.82
N LYS A 196 50.76 6.46 -4.77
CA LYS A 196 50.88 5.00 -4.85
C LYS A 196 49.56 4.26 -5.10
N VAL A 197 48.42 4.92 -4.85
CA VAL A 197 47.09 4.37 -5.12
C VAL A 197 46.64 4.71 -6.53
N CYS A 198 47.19 5.77 -7.11
CA CYS A 198 46.89 6.22 -8.46
C CYS A 198 47.41 5.20 -9.48
N LEU A 199 46.55 4.77 -10.40
CA LEU A 199 46.88 3.71 -11.36
C LEU A 199 47.79 4.21 -12.50
N TRP A 200 47.76 5.50 -12.76
CA TRP A 200 48.54 6.18 -13.80
C TRP A 200 49.17 7.44 -13.24
N HIS A 201 50.22 7.95 -13.87
CA HIS A 201 50.77 9.23 -13.42
C HIS A 201 49.76 10.37 -13.68
N PRO A 202 49.49 11.27 -12.72
CA PRO A 202 48.45 12.30 -12.86
C PRO A 202 48.59 13.22 -14.09
N SER A 203 49.82 13.42 -14.59
CA SER A 203 50.05 14.20 -15.82
C SER A 203 49.53 13.54 -17.09
N ASP A 204 49.34 12.23 -17.06
CA ASP A 204 49.00 11.44 -18.25
C ASP A 204 47.49 11.33 -18.44
N LEU A 205 46.71 11.77 -17.45
CA LEU A 205 45.26 11.81 -17.50
C LEU A 205 44.80 12.97 -18.38
N GLU A 206 43.72 12.80 -19.14
CA GLU A 206 43.18 13.85 -20.01
C GLU A 206 42.25 14.84 -19.29
N TYR A 207 42.07 14.67 -17.98
CA TYR A 207 41.13 15.42 -17.14
C TYR A 207 41.77 15.82 -15.80
N ASP A 208 41.09 16.70 -15.08
CA ASP A 208 41.48 17.15 -13.74
C ASP A 208 40.48 16.68 -12.67
N GLY A 209 40.97 16.41 -11.46
CA GLY A 209 40.13 16.10 -10.30
C GLY A 209 39.63 17.35 -9.57
N ILE A 210 38.48 17.24 -8.90
CA ILE A 210 37.90 18.32 -8.07
C ILE A 210 37.39 17.88 -6.70
N CYS A 211 37.68 16.65 -6.26
CA CYS A 211 37.37 16.23 -4.90
C CYS A 211 38.25 17.01 -3.90
N SER A 212 37.61 17.73 -2.97
CA SER A 212 38.31 18.65 -2.06
C SER A 212 38.99 17.96 -0.87
N HIS A 213 38.59 16.74 -0.54
CA HIS A 213 39.13 15.96 0.56
C HIS A 213 38.88 14.48 0.33
N SER A 214 39.62 13.65 1.07
CA SER A 214 39.42 12.20 1.06
C SER A 214 38.24 11.82 1.94
N ALA A 215 37.36 10.96 1.43
CA ALA A 215 36.25 10.39 2.19
C ALA A 215 36.73 9.61 3.44
N LEU A 216 38.00 9.16 3.48
CA LEU A 216 38.59 8.51 4.65
C LEU A 216 38.67 9.41 5.89
N SER A 217 38.67 10.74 5.69
CA SER A 217 38.71 11.72 6.77
C SER A 217 37.32 12.12 7.28
N GLU A 218 36.26 11.63 6.66
CA GLU A 218 34.90 12.00 7.01
C GLU A 218 34.42 11.33 8.30
N SER A 219 33.51 12.01 9.00
CA SER A 219 32.77 11.40 10.10
C SER A 219 31.78 10.39 9.55
N VAL A 220 31.92 9.11 9.90
CA VAL A 220 30.98 8.08 9.48
C VAL A 220 29.76 8.09 10.39
N ARG A 221 28.63 8.61 9.87
CA ARG A 221 27.35 8.58 10.58
C ARG A 221 26.74 7.18 10.49
N ALA A 222 27.15 6.31 11.39
CA ALA A 222 26.50 5.03 11.62
C ALA A 222 26.61 4.63 13.09
N ASP A 223 25.61 3.89 13.56
CA ASP A 223 25.46 3.53 14.97
C ASP A 223 26.30 2.27 15.28
N PHE A 224 27.65 2.39 15.20
CA PHE A 224 28.59 1.25 15.31
C PHE A 224 28.61 0.56 16.68
N ASP A 225 28.05 1.20 17.70
CA ASP A 225 28.05 0.67 19.08
C ASP A 225 26.74 -0.07 19.42
N LEU A 226 25.81 -0.21 18.46
CA LEU A 226 24.54 -0.93 18.62
C LEU A 226 24.65 -2.38 18.12
N THR A 227 23.89 -3.28 18.74
CA THR A 227 23.73 -4.66 18.23
C THR A 227 22.89 -4.70 16.95
N GLU A 228 22.88 -5.85 16.26
CA GLU A 228 22.06 -6.06 15.06
C GLU A 228 20.56 -5.86 15.33
N GLU A 229 20.05 -6.36 16.46
CA GLU A 229 18.66 -6.19 16.87
C GLU A 229 18.35 -4.72 17.17
N GLU A 230 19.26 -4.03 17.86
CA GLU A 230 19.13 -2.60 18.17
C GLU A 230 19.17 -1.74 16.91
N LEU A 231 20.04 -2.05 15.95
CA LEU A 231 20.10 -1.37 14.65
C LEU A 231 18.79 -1.52 13.87
N THR A 232 18.21 -2.73 13.90
CA THR A 232 16.95 -3.02 13.24
C THR A 232 15.78 -2.29 13.90
N ALA A 233 15.70 -2.33 15.23
CA ALA A 233 14.69 -1.61 16.01
C ALA A 233 14.82 -0.08 15.82
N HIS A 234 16.03 0.45 15.86
CA HIS A 234 16.30 1.87 15.65
C HIS A 234 15.93 2.32 14.23
N ALA A 235 16.17 1.50 13.21
CA ALA A 235 15.73 1.79 11.85
C ALA A 235 14.20 1.82 11.73
N ALA A 236 13.49 0.87 12.33
CA ALA A 236 12.03 0.84 12.35
C ALA A 236 11.44 2.09 13.04
N GLU A 237 12.02 2.50 14.17
CA GLU A 237 11.59 3.70 14.89
C GLU A 237 11.85 4.97 14.10
N ARG A 238 13.03 5.09 13.46
CA ARG A 238 13.32 6.23 12.56
C ARG A 238 12.36 6.29 11.38
N GLU A 239 11.95 5.15 10.83
CA GLU A 239 10.98 5.11 9.75
C GLU A 239 9.59 5.56 10.23
N LYS A 240 9.14 5.07 11.39
CA LYS A 240 7.90 5.50 12.03
C LYS A 240 7.89 7.00 12.27
N ARG A 241 8.93 7.54 12.91
CA ARG A 241 9.07 8.98 13.16
C ARG A 241 9.13 9.80 11.88
N ALA A 242 9.78 9.30 10.84
CA ALA A 242 9.80 9.97 9.54
C ALA A 242 8.41 10.05 8.89
N ARG A 243 7.60 8.99 9.01
CA ARG A 243 6.20 8.99 8.53
C ARG A 243 5.34 9.97 9.31
N GLU A 244 5.47 9.99 10.64
CA GLU A 244 4.75 10.94 11.51
C GLU A 244 5.13 12.39 11.18
N LEU A 245 6.42 12.69 11.10
CA LEU A 245 6.89 14.03 10.78
C LEU A 245 6.48 14.46 9.37
N HIS A 246 6.48 13.55 8.40
CA HIS A 246 5.98 13.84 7.05
C HIS A 246 4.49 14.17 7.07
N ALA A 247 3.67 13.45 7.84
CA ALA A 247 2.24 13.74 7.98
C ALA A 247 2.00 15.11 8.65
N ILE A 248 2.74 15.41 9.73
CA ILE A 248 2.66 16.70 10.42
C ILE A 248 3.06 17.84 9.48
N ASN A 249 4.21 17.71 8.81
CA ASN A 249 4.69 18.73 7.88
C ASN A 249 3.74 18.92 6.70
N GLY A 250 3.14 17.83 6.20
CA GLY A 250 2.13 17.89 5.15
C GLY A 250 0.88 18.64 5.60
N ALA A 251 0.39 18.39 6.81
CA ALA A 251 -0.75 19.10 7.40
C ALA A 251 -0.42 20.58 7.62
N ASN A 252 0.74 20.89 8.20
CA ASN A 252 1.20 22.26 8.43
C ASN A 252 1.33 23.03 7.13
N TRP A 253 1.91 22.41 6.09
CA TRP A 253 2.00 23.02 4.77
C TRP A 253 0.62 23.25 4.16
N HIS A 254 -0.30 22.28 4.27
CA HIS A 254 -1.68 22.45 3.81
C HIS A 254 -2.37 23.63 4.51
N TYR A 255 -2.29 23.73 5.84
CA TYR A 255 -2.88 24.84 6.58
C TYR A 255 -2.22 26.19 6.23
N ALA A 256 -0.91 26.22 6.04
CA ALA A 256 -0.21 27.42 5.59
C ALA A 256 -0.66 27.85 4.19
N GLN A 257 -0.81 26.92 3.25
CA GLN A 257 -1.34 27.21 1.91
C GLN A 257 -2.79 27.72 1.99
N MET A 258 -3.64 27.14 2.85
CA MET A 258 -5.01 27.61 3.03
C MET A 258 -5.07 29.01 3.66
N ALA A 259 -4.10 29.41 4.48
CA ALA A 259 -4.06 30.73 5.09
C ALA A 259 -3.58 31.83 4.13
N TYR A 260 -2.57 31.54 3.29
CA TYR A 260 -1.88 32.55 2.49
C TYR A 260 -2.17 32.47 0.98
N ASN A 261 -2.61 31.31 0.47
CA ASN A 261 -2.79 31.07 -0.96
C ASN A 261 -4.03 30.19 -1.25
N TYR A 262 -5.18 30.54 -0.65
CA TYR A 262 -6.37 29.69 -0.67
C TYR A 262 -6.87 29.38 -2.08
N ASP A 263 -7.08 30.41 -2.91
CA ASP A 263 -7.73 30.27 -4.22
C ASP A 263 -6.90 29.44 -5.20
N GLU A 264 -5.60 29.73 -5.31
CA GLU A 264 -4.69 28.98 -6.19
C GLU A 264 -4.50 27.54 -5.69
N TYR A 265 -4.28 27.35 -4.39
CA TYR A 265 -4.11 26.01 -3.84
C TYR A 265 -5.36 25.16 -4.03
N SER A 266 -6.55 25.73 -3.76
CA SER A 266 -7.83 25.03 -3.87
C SER A 266 -8.13 24.65 -5.31
N SER A 267 -7.87 25.54 -6.28
CA SER A 267 -8.08 25.26 -7.70
C SER A 267 -7.14 24.15 -8.20
N VAL A 268 -5.85 24.22 -7.89
CA VAL A 268 -4.87 23.18 -8.26
C VAL A 268 -5.20 21.84 -7.61
N ALA A 269 -5.62 21.83 -6.34
CA ALA A 269 -6.05 20.62 -5.65
C ALA A 269 -7.32 20.02 -6.29
N TYR A 270 -8.27 20.85 -6.68
CA TYR A 270 -9.48 20.44 -7.39
C TYR A 270 -9.16 19.80 -8.75
N GLU A 271 -8.33 20.45 -9.56
CA GLU A 271 -7.90 19.92 -10.87
C GLU A 271 -7.17 18.59 -10.74
N LYS A 272 -6.26 18.47 -9.77
CA LYS A 272 -5.55 17.23 -9.49
C LYS A 272 -6.52 16.09 -9.13
N ASN A 273 -7.53 16.38 -8.32
CA ASN A 273 -8.56 15.41 -7.96
C ASN A 273 -9.41 14.99 -9.16
N LEU A 274 -9.74 15.92 -10.06
CA LEU A 274 -10.43 15.60 -11.32
C LEU A 274 -9.58 14.68 -12.21
N ARG A 275 -8.30 15.01 -12.42
CA ARG A 275 -7.37 14.16 -13.20
C ARG A 275 -7.27 12.76 -12.61
N HIS A 276 -7.06 12.64 -11.31
CA HIS A 276 -6.98 11.35 -10.64
C HIS A 276 -8.27 10.52 -10.77
N ARG A 277 -9.45 11.15 -10.72
CA ARG A 277 -10.74 10.47 -10.96
C ARG A 277 -10.89 10.00 -12.39
N ALA A 278 -10.40 10.78 -13.36
CA ALA A 278 -10.41 10.42 -14.78
C ALA A 278 -9.45 9.25 -15.08
N GLU A 279 -8.26 9.24 -14.48
CA GLU A 279 -7.27 8.16 -14.63
C GLU A 279 -7.67 6.87 -13.91
N HIS A 280 -8.43 6.98 -12.80
CA HIS A 280 -8.79 5.84 -11.96
C HIS A 280 -10.29 5.75 -11.62
N PRO A 281 -11.18 5.64 -12.63
CA PRO A 281 -12.64 5.76 -12.43
C PRO A 281 -13.22 4.65 -11.55
N ARG A 282 -12.65 3.43 -11.61
CA ARG A 282 -13.13 2.28 -10.81
C ARG A 282 -12.61 2.25 -9.39
N ARG A 283 -11.51 2.97 -9.09
CA ARG A 283 -10.86 2.93 -7.77
C ARG A 283 -11.72 3.59 -6.70
N HIS A 284 -12.34 4.71 -7.01
CA HIS A 284 -13.23 5.41 -6.08
C HIS A 284 -14.46 4.57 -5.75
N THR A 285 -15.06 3.93 -6.76
CA THR A 285 -16.21 3.04 -6.56
C THR A 285 -15.85 1.82 -5.71
N ALA A 286 -14.70 1.18 -5.98
CA ALA A 286 -14.21 0.05 -5.19
C ALA A 286 -13.92 0.44 -3.73
N GLN A 287 -13.30 1.59 -3.52
CA GLN A 287 -13.02 2.10 -2.18
C GLN A 287 -14.30 2.40 -1.40
N ASN A 288 -15.29 3.03 -2.04
CA ASN A 288 -16.59 3.29 -1.43
C ASN A 288 -17.35 2.00 -1.11
N ALA A 289 -17.26 0.98 -1.97
CA ALA A 289 -17.85 -0.32 -1.69
C ALA A 289 -17.20 -0.97 -0.45
N LYS A 290 -15.87 -0.92 -0.34
CA LYS A 290 -15.12 -1.42 0.84
C LYS A 290 -15.52 -0.70 2.12
N TYR A 291 -15.63 0.63 2.11
CA TYR A 291 -16.05 1.38 3.29
C TYR A 291 -17.48 1.03 3.72
N ARG A 292 -18.39 0.85 2.75
CA ARG A 292 -19.77 0.46 3.02
C ARG A 292 -19.87 -0.95 3.62
N SER A 293 -19.12 -1.92 3.10
CA SER A 293 -19.10 -3.27 3.65
C SER A 293 -18.52 -3.29 5.06
N GLN A 294 -17.45 -2.54 5.29
CA GLN A 294 -16.81 -2.44 6.59
C GLN A 294 -17.73 -1.77 7.64
N ALA A 295 -18.49 -0.74 7.25
CA ALA A 295 -19.48 -0.12 8.14
C ALA A 295 -20.57 -1.10 8.60
N VAL A 296 -20.96 -2.06 7.75
CA VAL A 296 -21.91 -3.11 8.11
C VAL A 296 -21.28 -4.14 9.06
N ILE A 297 -20.04 -4.57 8.78
CA ILE A 297 -19.30 -5.53 9.62
C ILE A 297 -19.05 -4.96 11.02
N GLU A 298 -18.59 -3.71 11.10
CA GLU A 298 -18.35 -2.98 12.34
C GLU A 298 -19.65 -2.52 13.01
N LYS A 299 -20.82 -2.78 12.39
CA LYS A 299 -22.15 -2.40 12.88
C LYS A 299 -22.26 -0.90 13.21
N ARG A 300 -21.53 -0.04 12.49
CA ARG A 300 -21.45 1.41 12.72
C ARG A 300 -22.81 2.11 12.66
N TYR A 301 -23.72 1.60 11.84
CA TYR A 301 -25.08 2.13 11.68
C TYR A 301 -26.11 1.02 11.90
N ARG A 302 -26.18 0.53 13.14
CA ARG A 302 -27.08 -0.55 13.56
C ARG A 302 -28.37 -0.02 14.16
N CYS A 303 -29.49 -0.63 13.78
CA CYS A 303 -30.74 -0.52 14.51
C CYS A 303 -30.79 -1.63 15.56
N GLU A 304 -30.90 -1.27 16.84
CA GLU A 304 -30.93 -2.24 17.95
C GLU A 304 -32.22 -3.07 17.94
N GLU A 305 -33.36 -2.42 17.71
CA GLU A 305 -34.70 -3.05 17.70
C GLU A 305 -34.88 -4.07 16.58
N CYS A 306 -34.29 -3.79 15.42
CA CYS A 306 -34.40 -4.65 14.25
C CYS A 306 -33.24 -5.65 14.11
N ASP A 307 -32.14 -5.44 14.84
CA ASP A 307 -30.85 -6.09 14.65
C ASP A 307 -30.39 -6.07 13.17
N ILE A 308 -30.45 -4.90 12.55
CA ILE A 308 -30.01 -4.70 11.16
C ILE A 308 -28.95 -3.61 11.12
N SER A 309 -27.84 -3.87 10.43
CA SER A 309 -26.74 -2.92 10.21
C SER A 309 -26.76 -2.38 8.79
N TYR A 310 -26.61 -1.06 8.65
CA TYR A 310 -26.68 -0.35 7.38
C TYR A 310 -25.31 0.20 6.96
N THR A 311 -25.19 0.52 5.67
CA THR A 311 -23.95 1.03 5.07
C THR A 311 -23.72 2.53 5.30
N SER A 312 -24.73 3.26 5.77
CA SER A 312 -24.64 4.70 6.09
C SER A 312 -25.73 5.13 7.06
N MET A 313 -25.47 6.24 7.78
CA MET A 313 -26.44 6.85 8.70
C MET A 313 -27.73 7.25 7.99
N ALA A 314 -27.66 7.83 6.78
CA ALA A 314 -28.86 8.26 6.05
C ALA A 314 -29.84 7.11 5.75
N ILE A 315 -29.33 5.90 5.51
CA ILE A 315 -30.16 4.71 5.28
C ILE A 315 -30.79 4.24 6.60
N LEU A 316 -30.03 4.25 7.71
CA LEU A 316 -30.56 3.95 9.04
C LEU A 316 -31.68 4.94 9.43
N THR A 317 -31.47 6.24 9.22
CA THR A 317 -32.50 7.26 9.47
C THR A 317 -33.76 7.01 8.65
N ARG A 318 -33.62 6.56 7.39
CA ARG A 318 -34.76 6.16 6.56
C ARG A 318 -35.44 4.91 7.09
N HIS A 319 -34.68 3.93 7.57
CA HIS A 319 -35.22 2.71 8.17
C HIS A 319 -36.15 3.01 9.34
N TYR A 320 -35.78 3.93 10.25
CA TYR A 320 -36.63 4.32 11.38
C TYR A 320 -38.00 4.87 10.98
N LYS A 321 -38.13 5.42 9.76
CA LYS A 321 -39.39 5.95 9.24
C LYS A 321 -40.30 4.88 8.62
N THR A 322 -39.78 3.68 8.37
CA THR A 322 -40.54 2.60 7.72
C THR A 322 -41.59 2.02 8.66
N ASP A 323 -42.77 1.70 8.13
CA ASP A 323 -43.85 1.15 8.94
C ASP A 323 -43.47 -0.21 9.54
N LYS A 324 -42.66 -1.02 8.84
CA LYS A 324 -42.08 -2.26 9.40
C LYS A 324 -41.27 -2.05 10.68
N HIS A 325 -40.51 -0.95 10.75
CA HIS A 325 -39.75 -0.63 11.96
C HIS A 325 -40.70 -0.20 13.09
N LYS A 326 -41.71 0.62 12.78
CA LYS A 326 -42.74 1.03 13.75
C LYS A 326 -43.57 -0.17 14.25
N ASP A 327 -43.93 -1.09 13.37
CA ASP A 327 -44.67 -2.30 13.72
C ASP A 327 -43.85 -3.21 14.65
N ARG A 328 -42.53 -3.27 14.45
CA ARG A 328 -41.61 -3.98 15.34
C ARG A 328 -41.55 -3.36 16.74
N LEU A 329 -41.51 -2.03 16.83
CA LEU A 329 -41.59 -1.30 18.10
C LEU A 329 -42.90 -1.56 18.84
N LEU A 330 -44.01 -1.74 18.10
CA LEU A 330 -45.33 -2.01 18.66
C LEU A 330 -45.58 -3.51 18.93
N GLY A 331 -44.60 -4.39 18.69
CA GLY A 331 -44.75 -5.84 18.85
C GLY A 331 -45.74 -6.48 17.88
N LEU A 332 -46.12 -5.78 16.79
CA LEU A 332 -47.12 -6.23 15.81
C LEU A 332 -46.53 -7.15 14.73
N ASN A 333 -45.22 -7.44 14.80
CA ASN A 333 -44.58 -8.43 13.94
C ASN A 333 -45.24 -9.80 14.19
N ASN A 334 -46.03 -10.26 13.20
CA ASN A 334 -46.89 -11.47 13.20
C ASN A 334 -48.37 -11.27 13.54
N SER A 335 -48.85 -10.03 13.69
CA SER A 335 -50.27 -9.73 13.95
C SER A 335 -51.15 -9.77 12.69
N HIS A 336 -50.57 -9.92 11.50
CA HIS A 336 -51.39 -9.87 10.30
C HIS A 336 -52.10 -11.21 10.02
N PRO A 337 -53.40 -11.18 9.68
CA PRO A 337 -54.25 -12.37 9.65
C PRO A 337 -53.90 -13.37 8.54
N PHE A 338 -53.18 -12.95 7.49
CA PHE A 338 -52.85 -13.81 6.35
C PHE A 338 -51.38 -14.24 6.40
N ARG A 339 -51.11 -15.54 6.55
CA ARG A 339 -49.75 -16.08 6.64
C ARG A 339 -49.41 -16.93 5.42
N CYS A 340 -48.20 -16.74 4.90
CA CYS A 340 -47.58 -17.69 4.00
C CYS A 340 -46.83 -18.74 4.82
N TYR A 341 -47.25 -20.00 4.75
CA TYR A 341 -46.62 -21.09 5.51
C TYR A 341 -45.24 -21.50 4.98
N VAL A 342 -44.98 -21.27 3.70
CA VAL A 342 -43.70 -21.60 3.06
C VAL A 342 -42.61 -20.56 3.38
N CYS A 343 -42.97 -19.27 3.36
CA CYS A 343 -42.04 -18.17 3.65
C CYS A 343 -42.15 -17.65 5.09
N ASN A 344 -43.01 -18.25 5.91
CA ASN A 344 -43.34 -17.87 7.28
C ASN A 344 -43.64 -16.36 7.47
N SER A 345 -44.14 -15.70 6.43
CA SER A 345 -44.37 -14.25 6.38
C SER A 345 -45.84 -13.92 6.56
N THR A 346 -46.18 -12.81 7.22
CA THR A 346 -47.56 -12.39 7.49
C THR A 346 -47.92 -11.12 6.70
N TYR A 347 -49.19 -11.00 6.26
CA TYR A 347 -49.69 -9.97 5.35
C TYR A 347 -51.01 -9.37 5.84
N PRO A 348 -51.17 -8.03 5.81
CA PRO A 348 -52.34 -7.34 6.35
C PRO A 348 -53.64 -7.61 5.57
N SER A 349 -53.53 -8.05 4.32
CA SER A 349 -54.67 -8.36 3.45
C SER A 349 -54.41 -9.61 2.61
N PHE A 350 -55.48 -10.27 2.19
CA PHE A 350 -55.42 -11.42 1.30
C PHE A 350 -54.76 -11.08 -0.05
N VAL A 351 -55.05 -9.88 -0.59
CA VAL A 351 -54.45 -9.39 -1.85
C VAL A 351 -52.92 -9.35 -1.75
N ASN A 352 -52.38 -8.88 -0.62
CA ASN A 352 -50.94 -8.81 -0.42
C ASN A 352 -50.29 -10.20 -0.29
N LEU A 353 -51.00 -11.17 0.31
CA LEU A 353 -50.55 -12.57 0.32
C LEU A 353 -50.56 -13.18 -1.09
N CYS A 354 -51.58 -12.91 -1.92
CA CYS A 354 -51.61 -13.37 -3.31
C CYS A 354 -50.44 -12.81 -4.13
N VAL A 355 -50.19 -11.51 -4.05
CA VAL A 355 -49.05 -10.87 -4.73
C VAL A 355 -47.72 -11.47 -4.25
N HIS A 356 -47.59 -11.76 -2.96
CA HIS A 356 -46.42 -12.48 -2.43
C HIS A 356 -46.27 -13.87 -3.05
N ASN A 357 -47.34 -14.67 -3.10
CA ASN A 357 -47.32 -16.03 -3.63
C ASN A 357 -46.97 -16.04 -5.14
N GLU A 358 -47.25 -14.97 -5.87
CA GLU A 358 -46.88 -14.82 -7.28
C GLU A 358 -45.42 -14.39 -7.49
N SER A 359 -44.76 -13.90 -6.44
CA SER A 359 -43.39 -13.36 -6.51
C SER A 359 -42.36 -14.43 -6.86
N LYS A 360 -41.30 -14.02 -7.60
CA LYS A 360 -40.18 -14.91 -7.98
C LYS A 360 -39.48 -15.51 -6.76
N THR A 361 -39.37 -14.74 -5.67
CA THR A 361 -38.74 -15.18 -4.42
C THR A 361 -39.56 -16.26 -3.72
N HIS A 362 -40.89 -16.10 -3.65
CA HIS A 362 -41.77 -17.12 -3.07
C HIS A 362 -41.70 -18.43 -3.87
N LYS A 363 -41.80 -18.37 -5.19
CA LYS A 363 -41.71 -19.56 -6.07
C LYS A 363 -40.41 -20.34 -5.86
N LYS A 364 -39.29 -19.63 -5.67
CA LYS A 364 -37.99 -20.26 -5.35
C LYS A 364 -38.01 -20.96 -3.99
N ASN A 365 -38.60 -20.33 -2.97
CA ASN A 365 -38.71 -20.91 -1.63
C ASN A 365 -39.62 -22.15 -1.60
N VAL A 366 -40.70 -22.15 -2.41
CA VAL A 366 -41.56 -23.34 -2.57
C VAL A 366 -40.81 -24.49 -3.23
N ALA A 367 -40.07 -24.22 -4.30
CA ALA A 367 -39.25 -25.25 -4.94
C ALA A 367 -38.20 -25.84 -3.99
N ALA A 368 -37.58 -25.01 -3.14
CA ALA A 368 -36.64 -25.45 -2.11
C ALA A 368 -37.32 -26.28 -1.00
N ALA A 369 -38.52 -25.90 -0.57
CA ALA A 369 -39.31 -26.64 0.43
C ALA A 369 -39.70 -28.04 -0.09
N ILE A 370 -40.14 -28.14 -1.35
CA ILE A 370 -40.45 -29.42 -2.01
C ILE A 370 -39.18 -30.28 -2.12
N ALA A 371 -38.05 -29.69 -2.52
CA ALA A 371 -36.78 -30.40 -2.60
C ALA A 371 -36.28 -30.90 -1.23
N ALA A 372 -36.67 -30.24 -0.14
CA ALA A 372 -36.37 -30.64 1.23
C ALA A 372 -37.36 -31.69 1.80
N GLY A 373 -38.25 -32.25 0.97
CA GLY A 373 -39.20 -33.30 1.36
C GLY A 373 -40.40 -32.79 2.16
N GLN A 374 -40.64 -31.47 2.21
CA GLN A 374 -41.85 -30.94 2.86
C GLN A 374 -43.07 -31.16 1.97
N THR A 375 -44.15 -31.70 2.56
CA THR A 375 -45.45 -31.83 1.88
C THR A 375 -46.08 -30.44 1.74
N VAL A 376 -46.00 -29.87 0.54
CA VAL A 376 -46.67 -28.60 0.20
C VAL A 376 -48.04 -28.92 -0.41
N HIS A 377 -49.13 -28.60 0.29
CA HIS A 377 -50.49 -28.88 -0.17
C HIS A 377 -50.78 -28.20 -1.54
N PRO A 378 -51.43 -28.87 -2.52
CA PRO A 378 -51.65 -28.32 -3.87
C PRO A 378 -52.43 -26.99 -3.90
N ASP A 379 -53.27 -26.77 -2.89
CA ASP A 379 -54.04 -25.52 -2.69
C ASP A 379 -53.23 -24.36 -2.08
N ALA A 380 -51.91 -24.47 -1.93
CA ALA A 380 -51.06 -23.33 -1.59
C ALA A 380 -51.22 -22.14 -2.57
N TYR A 381 -51.81 -22.39 -3.74
CA TYR A 381 -52.13 -21.39 -4.75
C TYR A 381 -53.62 -21.01 -4.86
N LYS A 382 -54.60 -21.79 -4.34
CA LYS A 382 -56.04 -21.46 -4.37
C LYS A 382 -56.81 -22.22 -3.28
N LEU A 383 -57.43 -21.53 -2.31
CA LEU A 383 -58.42 -22.14 -1.40
C LEU A 383 -59.87 -21.89 -1.87
N PRO A 384 -60.84 -22.74 -1.48
CA PRO A 384 -62.11 -22.95 -2.21
C PRO A 384 -63.09 -21.77 -2.13
N ALA A 385 -63.76 -21.50 -3.26
CA ALA A 385 -64.80 -20.48 -3.43
C ALA A 385 -66.03 -20.62 -2.49
N HIS A 386 -66.13 -21.70 -1.72
CA HIS A 386 -67.28 -21.97 -0.85
C HIS A 386 -67.27 -21.19 0.47
N ARG A 387 -66.13 -20.61 0.90
CA ARG A 387 -66.01 -19.83 2.15
C ARG A 387 -66.24 -18.31 2.00
N THR A 388 -66.46 -17.81 0.79
CA THR A 388 -66.55 -16.36 0.50
C THR A 388 -67.97 -15.86 0.25
N LYS A 389 -69.00 -16.70 0.39
CA LYS A 389 -70.41 -16.28 0.26
C LYS A 389 -70.76 -15.32 1.42
N GLY A 390 -70.63 -14.01 1.17
CA GLY A 390 -70.91 -12.92 2.13
C GLY A 390 -69.74 -11.97 2.42
N ILE A 391 -68.51 -12.28 1.96
CA ILE A 391 -67.32 -11.45 2.19
C ILE A 391 -67.07 -10.57 0.97
N ASN A 392 -67.05 -9.24 1.15
CA ASN A 392 -66.59 -8.34 0.10
C ASN A 392 -65.05 -8.29 0.10
N PRO A 393 -64.37 -8.75 -0.96
CA PRO A 393 -62.91 -8.81 -1.01
C PRO A 393 -62.23 -7.43 -1.06
N LYS A 394 -62.99 -6.33 -1.23
CA LYS A 394 -62.48 -4.96 -1.18
C LYS A 394 -62.43 -4.37 0.24
N HIS A 395 -62.97 -5.06 1.24
CA HIS A 395 -63.00 -4.56 2.62
C HIS A 395 -61.65 -4.80 3.32
N SER A 396 -61.17 -3.77 4.01
CA SER A 396 -59.87 -3.79 4.72
C SER A 396 -59.90 -4.64 6.00
N TYR A 397 -61.08 -4.93 6.55
CA TYR A 397 -61.24 -5.70 7.79
C TYR A 397 -62.27 -6.83 7.62
N ILE A 398 -61.84 -8.09 7.77
CA ILE A 398 -62.63 -9.29 7.47
C ILE A 398 -62.53 -10.30 8.61
N PHE A 399 -63.66 -10.87 9.05
CA PHE A 399 -63.75 -11.99 9.98
C PHE A 399 -64.27 -13.25 9.27
N HIS A 400 -63.40 -14.24 9.12
CA HIS A 400 -63.74 -15.47 8.41
C HIS A 400 -64.70 -16.38 9.19
N ALA A 401 -64.64 -16.40 10.52
CA ALA A 401 -65.49 -17.24 11.37
C ALA A 401 -67.00 -16.92 11.25
N CYS A 402 -67.35 -15.67 10.96
CA CYS A 402 -68.73 -15.21 10.85
C CYS A 402 -69.08 -14.60 9.48
N THR A 403 -68.16 -14.65 8.51
CA THR A 403 -68.26 -14.04 7.17
C THR A 403 -68.54 -12.53 7.16
N TYR A 404 -68.28 -11.83 8.26
CA TYR A 404 -68.45 -10.38 8.37
C TYR A 404 -67.27 -9.63 7.73
N SER A 405 -67.54 -8.53 7.02
CA SER A 405 -66.50 -7.67 6.45
C SER A 405 -66.92 -6.21 6.49
N THR A 406 -65.97 -5.31 6.72
CA THR A 406 -66.16 -3.84 6.72
C THR A 406 -64.87 -3.12 6.35
N ASP A 407 -64.99 -1.92 5.78
CA ASP A 407 -63.89 -1.01 5.49
C ASP A 407 -63.52 -0.11 6.69
N GLN A 408 -64.36 -0.04 7.72
CA GLN A 408 -64.17 0.82 8.88
C GLN A 408 -63.68 0.07 10.13
N ARG A 409 -62.53 0.51 10.66
CA ARG A 409 -61.84 -0.10 11.81
C ARG A 409 -62.72 -0.15 13.06
N ASP A 410 -63.42 0.93 13.38
CA ASP A 410 -64.20 1.02 14.62
C ASP A 410 -65.42 0.09 14.59
N THR A 411 -66.02 -0.08 13.42
CA THR A 411 -67.12 -1.02 13.17
C THR A 411 -66.62 -2.45 13.30
N PHE A 412 -65.41 -2.74 12.82
CA PHE A 412 -64.77 -4.05 12.97
C PHE A 412 -64.49 -4.41 14.44
N LEU A 413 -63.92 -3.48 15.22
CA LEU A 413 -63.65 -3.70 16.66
C LEU A 413 -64.94 -3.87 17.47
N ARG A 414 -66.01 -3.18 17.09
CA ARG A 414 -67.34 -3.33 17.72
C ARG A 414 -67.94 -4.70 17.41
N HIS A 415 -67.83 -5.16 16.15
CA HIS A 415 -68.30 -6.48 15.74
C HIS A 415 -67.57 -7.60 16.49
N GLN A 416 -66.25 -7.49 16.66
CA GLN A 416 -65.43 -8.47 17.39
C GLN A 416 -65.94 -8.72 18.82
N LYS A 417 -66.46 -7.68 19.48
CA LYS A 417 -66.97 -7.76 20.84
C LYS A 417 -68.40 -8.30 20.93
N SER A 418 -69.10 -8.46 19.79
CA SER A 418 -70.50 -8.88 19.78
C SER A 418 -70.67 -10.34 20.24
N PRO A 419 -71.76 -10.67 20.97
CA PRO A 419 -72.05 -12.03 21.41
C PRO A 419 -72.18 -13.01 20.25
N THR A 420 -72.78 -12.56 19.14
CA THR A 420 -72.97 -13.34 17.91
C THR A 420 -71.65 -13.65 17.22
N HIS A 421 -70.68 -12.73 17.24
CA HIS A 421 -69.33 -13.00 16.76
C HIS A 421 -68.65 -14.07 17.62
N LYS A 422 -68.64 -13.90 18.95
CA LYS A 422 -68.01 -14.87 19.88
C LYS A 422 -68.56 -16.29 19.72
N GLN A 423 -69.88 -16.43 19.56
CA GLN A 423 -70.52 -17.74 19.36
C GLN A 423 -70.08 -18.39 18.03
N LYS A 424 -70.07 -17.64 16.94
CA LYS A 424 -69.64 -18.14 15.63
C LYS A 424 -68.14 -18.48 15.61
N THR A 425 -67.31 -17.70 16.30
CA THR A 425 -65.87 -17.94 16.43
C THR A 425 -65.58 -19.21 17.24
N ALA A 426 -66.27 -19.45 18.35
CA ALA A 426 -66.10 -20.67 19.14
C ALA A 426 -66.47 -21.95 18.36
N VAL A 427 -67.54 -21.89 17.56
CA VAL A 427 -67.95 -23.00 16.67
C VAL A 427 -66.91 -23.22 15.57
N PHE A 428 -66.37 -22.15 15.00
CA PHE A 428 -65.34 -22.21 13.97
C PHE A 428 -64.02 -22.79 14.49
N GLU A 429 -63.55 -22.34 15.66
CA GLU A 429 -62.34 -22.84 16.31
C GLU A 429 -62.47 -24.33 16.69
N SER A 430 -63.65 -24.74 17.16
CA SER A 430 -63.92 -26.15 17.48
C SER A 430 -63.93 -27.03 16.22
N ALA A 431 -64.50 -26.55 15.11
CA ALA A 431 -64.48 -27.26 13.83
C ALA A 431 -63.07 -27.33 13.22
N GLN A 432 -62.26 -26.30 13.42
CA GLN A 432 -60.87 -26.27 12.95
C GLN A 432 -59.99 -27.22 13.77
N ALA A 433 -60.13 -27.25 15.09
CA ALA A 433 -59.45 -28.20 15.96
C ALA A 433 -59.81 -29.66 15.63
N ALA A 434 -61.08 -29.94 15.30
CA ALA A 434 -61.51 -31.27 14.86
C ALA A 434 -60.91 -31.67 13.50
N ALA A 435 -60.79 -30.73 12.55
CA ALA A 435 -60.17 -30.98 11.26
C ALA A 435 -58.65 -31.21 11.38
N GLU A 436 -57.97 -30.46 12.25
CA GLU A 436 -56.53 -30.64 12.52
C GLU A 436 -56.26 -31.99 13.20
N ALA A 437 -57.13 -32.42 14.13
CA ALA A 437 -57.05 -33.74 14.76
C ALA A 437 -57.24 -34.89 13.74
N ALA A 438 -58.14 -34.72 12.77
CA ALA A 438 -58.35 -35.70 11.70
C ALA A 438 -57.13 -35.84 10.77
N VAL A 439 -56.45 -34.74 10.46
CA VAL A 439 -55.21 -34.75 9.64
C VAL A 439 -54.05 -35.43 10.39
N THR A 440 -53.95 -35.26 11.71
CA THR A 440 -52.94 -35.97 12.51
C THR A 440 -53.22 -37.47 12.64
N ALA A 441 -54.49 -37.91 12.62
CA ALA A 441 -54.85 -39.33 12.69
C ALA A 441 -54.50 -40.10 11.40
N ASP A 442 -54.65 -39.47 10.22
CA ASP A 442 -54.26 -40.07 8.93
C ASP A 442 -52.73 -40.17 8.74
N SER A 443 -51.94 -39.41 9.51
CA SER A 443 -50.46 -39.44 9.43
C SER A 443 -49.79 -40.52 10.28
N VAL A 444 -50.56 -41.30 11.04
CA VAL A 444 -50.07 -42.36 11.95
C VAL A 444 -50.67 -43.74 11.62
N GLY A 445 -51.47 -43.87 10.55
CA GLY A 445 -52.10 -45.12 10.12
C GLY A 445 -51.67 -45.60 8.73
N ILE A 446 -50.71 -46.54 8.73
CA ILE A 446 -50.11 -47.32 7.61
C ILE A 446 -49.01 -46.61 6.83
#